data_AF-A0AAU3GGR8-F1
#
_entry.id   AF-A0AAU3GGR8-F1
#
_cell.length_a   1.000
_cell.length_b   1.000
_cell.length_c   1.000
_cell.angle_alpha   90.00
_cell.angle_beta   90.00
_cell.angle_gamma   90.00
#
_symmetry.space_group_name_H-M   'P 1'
#
loop_
_entity.id
_entity.type
_entity.pdbx_description
1 polymer ?
#
loop_
_entity_poly.entity_id
_entity_poly.type
_entity_poly.pdbx_seq_one_letter_code
_entity_poly.pdbx_strand_id
1 'polypeptide(L)'
;MLERDGAGVQRDSECRAIAGSWHSEYDGKQLTAAGQVDIDHMVPLANAWRSGADAWSTAKRKEFANDLASPQLIAMSAASNRAKGDQSPAQWRPPLRTYWCTYARAWTDVKYRYGLAVTASEKVALGEMLDTCSDPQHP
;
A
#
# COMPACT_ATOMS: atom_id res chain seq x y z
N MET A 1 -7.16 -8.68 9.41
CA MET A 1 -6.75 -7.26 9.50
C MET A 1 -5.39 -7.17 10.18
N LEU A 2 -4.48 -6.35 9.64
CA LEU A 2 -3.13 -6.13 10.17
C LEU A 2 -3.21 -5.41 11.52
N GLU A 3 -3.04 -6.17 12.61
CA GLU A 3 -2.92 -5.61 13.98
C GLU A 3 -1.74 -4.65 14.10
N ARG A 4 -0.66 -4.96 13.38
CA ARG A 4 0.57 -4.15 13.31
C ARG A 4 0.29 -2.67 13.03
N ASP A 5 -0.74 -2.39 12.23
CA ASP A 5 -1.02 -1.04 11.72
C ASP A 5 -2.10 -0.32 12.56
N GLY A 6 -2.55 -0.92 13.67
CA GLY A 6 -3.59 -0.36 14.53
C GLY A 6 -3.21 -0.31 16.00
N ALA A 7 -3.92 0.50 16.77
CA ALA A 7 -3.79 0.61 18.21
C ALA A 7 -5.02 0.04 18.92
N GLY A 8 -4.80 -0.72 20.00
CA GLY A 8 -5.88 -1.30 20.80
C GLY A 8 -6.78 -2.27 20.03
N VAL A 9 -6.23 -2.94 19.01
CA VAL A 9 -7.00 -3.84 18.15
C VAL A 9 -7.47 -5.05 18.95
N GLN A 10 -8.77 -5.30 18.93
CA GLN A 10 -9.38 -6.50 19.52
C GLN A 10 -9.94 -7.39 18.42
N ARG A 11 -9.81 -8.69 18.60
CA ARG A 11 -10.30 -9.70 17.66
C ARG A 11 -11.38 -10.58 18.29
N ASP A 12 -12.32 -11.01 17.47
CA ASP A 12 -13.22 -12.11 17.82
C ASP A 12 -12.56 -13.49 17.57
N SER A 13 -13.29 -14.56 17.86
CA SER A 13 -12.83 -15.95 17.66
C SER A 13 -12.63 -16.33 16.18
N GLU A 14 -13.10 -15.51 15.24
CA GLU A 14 -12.91 -15.67 13.80
C GLU A 14 -11.74 -14.82 13.26
N CYS A 15 -10.92 -14.24 14.16
CA CYS A 15 -9.80 -13.35 13.84
C CYS A 15 -10.23 -12.05 13.11
N ARG A 16 -11.50 -11.66 13.20
CA ARG A 16 -12.00 -10.39 12.69
C ARG A 16 -11.71 -9.31 13.72
N ALA A 17 -11.23 -8.15 13.27
CA ALA A 17 -11.09 -7.01 14.15
C ALA A 17 -12.50 -6.48 14.50
N ILE A 18 -12.77 -6.33 15.79
CA ILE A 18 -14.06 -5.83 16.30
C ILE A 18 -13.93 -4.46 16.98
N ALA A 19 -12.71 -4.08 17.37
CA ALA A 19 -12.38 -2.77 17.91
C ALA A 19 -10.93 -2.42 17.59
N GLY A 20 -10.59 -1.13 17.67
CA GLY A 20 -9.25 -0.59 17.47
C GLY A 20 -9.29 0.80 16.84
N SER A 21 -8.13 1.40 16.67
CA SER A 21 -7.97 2.61 15.86
C SER A 21 -6.82 2.46 14.86
N TRP A 22 -6.96 3.10 13.70
CA TRP A 22 -5.99 3.07 12.61
C TRP A 22 -5.79 4.48 12.06
N HIS A 23 -4.56 4.79 11.65
CA HIS A 23 -4.25 5.97 10.87
C HIS A 23 -4.12 5.59 9.40
N SER A 24 -4.90 6.22 8.53
CA SER A 24 -4.86 5.97 7.10
C SER A 24 -3.86 6.92 6.44
N GLU A 25 -2.64 6.44 6.21
CA GLU A 25 -1.53 7.21 5.65
C GLU A 25 -1.83 7.88 4.30
N TYR A 26 -2.73 7.29 3.49
CA TYR A 26 -3.06 7.85 2.17
C TYR A 26 -3.87 9.15 2.25
N ASP A 27 -4.72 9.30 3.27
CA ASP A 27 -5.66 10.43 3.38
C ASP A 27 -5.66 11.10 4.77
N GLY A 28 -4.78 10.71 5.67
CA GLY A 28 -4.59 11.27 7.01
C GLY A 28 -5.74 11.00 7.98
N LYS A 29 -6.68 10.11 7.66
CA LYS A 29 -7.88 9.88 8.49
C LYS A 29 -7.60 8.97 9.67
N GLN A 30 -8.17 9.31 10.82
CA GLN A 30 -8.32 8.40 11.96
C GLN A 30 -9.56 7.55 11.77
N LEU A 31 -9.39 6.23 11.83
CA LEU A 31 -10.44 5.23 11.63
C LEU A 31 -10.62 4.46 12.94
N THR A 32 -11.86 4.28 13.39
CA THR A 32 -12.16 3.64 14.68
C THR A 32 -13.11 2.45 14.56
N ALA A 33 -13.63 2.20 13.35
CA ALA A 33 -14.45 1.04 13.06
C ALA A 33 -13.74 0.14 12.04
N ALA A 34 -13.73 -1.17 12.30
CA ALA A 34 -13.07 -2.14 11.44
C ALA A 34 -13.56 -2.10 9.99
N GLY A 35 -14.85 -1.84 9.76
CA GLY A 35 -15.42 -1.71 8.41
C GLY A 35 -14.98 -0.48 7.61
N GLN A 36 -14.26 0.47 8.23
CA GLN A 36 -13.70 1.63 7.54
C GLN A 36 -12.30 1.36 6.98
N VAL A 37 -11.72 0.21 7.31
CA VAL A 37 -10.32 -0.12 7.02
C VAL A 37 -10.27 -1.34 6.12
N ASP A 38 -9.52 -1.25 5.03
CA ASP A 38 -9.15 -2.37 4.18
C ASP A 38 -7.64 -2.61 4.27
N ILE A 39 -7.19 -3.82 3.92
CA ILE A 39 -5.76 -4.06 3.67
C ILE A 39 -5.49 -3.75 2.20
N ASP A 40 -4.68 -2.73 1.95
CA ASP A 40 -4.19 -2.40 0.61
C ASP A 40 -2.93 -3.22 0.29
N HIS A 41 -2.82 -3.61 -0.98
CA HIS A 41 -1.58 -4.11 -1.56
C HIS A 41 -0.83 -2.91 -2.16
N MET A 42 0.31 -2.52 -1.56
CA MET A 42 1.10 -1.37 -2.01
C MET A 42 1.30 -1.39 -3.53
N VAL A 43 1.77 -2.52 -4.08
CA VAL A 43 1.61 -2.84 -5.50
C VAL A 43 0.39 -3.75 -5.68
N PRO A 44 -0.71 -3.29 -6.33
CA PRO A 44 -1.91 -4.09 -6.51
C PRO A 44 -1.65 -5.41 -7.25
N LEU A 45 -2.38 -6.47 -6.90
CA LEU A 45 -2.19 -7.80 -7.50
C LEU A 45 -2.30 -7.78 -9.04
N ALA A 46 -3.27 -7.05 -9.60
CA ALA A 46 -3.43 -6.92 -11.04
C ALA A 46 -2.33 -6.06 -11.70
N ASN A 47 -1.81 -5.04 -11.00
CA ASN A 47 -0.63 -4.30 -11.46
C ASN A 47 0.62 -5.21 -11.47
N ALA A 48 0.82 -6.01 -10.42
CA ALA A 48 1.90 -6.99 -10.35
C ALA A 48 1.81 -8.00 -11.51
N TRP A 49 0.61 -8.50 -11.81
CA TRP A 49 0.36 -9.39 -12.95
C TRP A 49 0.84 -8.77 -14.27
N ARG A 50 0.43 -7.54 -14.56
CA ARG A 50 0.84 -6.81 -15.78
C ARG A 50 2.33 -6.45 -15.83
N SER A 51 3.05 -6.56 -14.70
CA SER A 51 4.46 -6.18 -14.59
C SER A 51 5.40 -7.37 -14.36
N GLY A 52 4.93 -8.61 -14.58
CA GLY A 52 5.76 -9.81 -14.61
C GLY A 52 5.35 -10.91 -13.64
N ALA A 53 4.34 -10.70 -12.79
CA ALA A 53 3.83 -11.76 -11.92
C ALA A 53 2.99 -12.82 -12.66
N ASP A 54 2.64 -12.58 -13.92
CA ASP A 54 1.99 -13.56 -14.80
C ASP A 54 2.88 -14.79 -15.06
N ALA A 55 4.20 -14.60 -15.10
CA ALA A 55 5.17 -15.67 -15.25
C ALA A 55 5.48 -16.42 -13.93
N TRP A 56 4.92 -16.00 -12.80
CA TRP A 56 5.23 -16.60 -11.52
C TRP A 56 4.44 -17.88 -11.24
N SER A 57 5.07 -18.78 -10.49
CA SER A 57 4.37 -19.89 -9.87
C SER A 57 3.26 -19.39 -8.93
N THR A 58 2.26 -20.23 -8.70
CA THR A 58 1.20 -19.94 -7.72
C THR A 58 1.76 -19.71 -6.32
N ALA A 59 2.82 -20.44 -5.93
CA ALA A 59 3.48 -20.27 -4.64
C ALA A 59 4.06 -18.86 -4.48
N LYS A 60 4.79 -18.36 -5.49
CA LYS A 60 5.37 -17.00 -5.45
C LYS A 60 4.30 -15.91 -5.46
N ARG A 61 3.19 -16.10 -6.20
CA ARG A 61 2.03 -15.18 -6.13
C ARG A 61 1.38 -15.16 -4.74
N LYS A 62 1.30 -16.32 -4.07
CA LYS A 62 0.79 -16.40 -2.70
C LYS A 62 1.73 -15.72 -1.71
N GLU A 63 3.03 -15.89 -1.85
CA GLU A 63 4.04 -15.18 -1.06
C GLU A 63 3.86 -13.67 -1.19
N PHE A 64 3.85 -13.13 -2.42
CA PHE A 64 3.62 -11.72 -2.70
C PHE A 64 2.31 -11.18 -2.10
N ALA A 65 1.22 -11.93 -2.23
CA ALA A 65 -0.09 -11.50 -1.74
C ALA A 65 -0.18 -11.47 -0.19
N ASN A 66 0.73 -12.16 0.52
CA ASN A 66 0.72 -12.32 1.97
C ASN A 66 2.01 -11.82 2.63
N ASP A 67 2.80 -10.99 1.94
CA ASP A 67 4.08 -10.51 2.45
C ASP A 67 3.90 -9.46 3.54
N LEU A 68 4.21 -9.86 4.78
CA LEU A 68 4.20 -9.01 5.97
C LEU A 68 5.60 -8.46 6.32
N ALA A 69 6.65 -8.92 5.63
CA ALA A 69 8.05 -8.55 5.85
C ALA A 69 8.50 -7.40 4.93
N SER A 70 7.63 -6.95 4.03
CA SER A 70 7.81 -5.74 3.21
C SER A 70 6.67 -4.74 3.44
N PRO A 71 6.75 -3.54 2.85
CA PRO A 71 5.63 -2.60 2.77
C PRO A 71 4.46 -3.08 1.91
N GLN A 72 4.47 -4.31 1.37
CA GLN A 72 3.48 -4.78 0.41
C GLN A 72 2.04 -4.80 0.96
N LEU A 73 1.85 -4.99 2.26
CA LEU A 73 0.53 -4.94 2.89
C LEU A 73 0.47 -3.81 3.93
N ILE A 74 -0.58 -3.00 3.85
CA ILE A 74 -0.79 -1.86 4.76
C ILE A 74 -2.28 -1.64 5.02
N ALA A 75 -2.68 -1.38 6.27
CA ALA A 75 -4.06 -1.07 6.63
C ALA A 75 -4.42 0.39 6.29
N MET A 76 -5.37 0.62 5.38
CA MET A 76 -5.73 1.94 4.85
C MET A 76 -7.24 2.19 4.92
N SER A 77 -7.67 3.44 4.76
CA SER A 77 -9.10 3.72 4.61
C SER A 77 -9.67 2.96 3.40
N ALA A 78 -10.83 2.32 3.59
CA ALA A 78 -11.52 1.59 2.53
C ALA A 78 -11.80 2.51 1.32
N ALA A 79 -12.05 3.80 1.56
CA ALA A 79 -12.22 4.79 0.51
C ALA A 79 -10.96 4.97 -0.34
N SER A 80 -9.79 5.19 0.27
CA SER A 80 -8.53 5.36 -0.46
C SER A 80 -8.09 4.09 -1.15
N ASN A 81 -8.25 2.92 -0.50
CA ASN A 81 -7.94 1.63 -1.10
C ASN A 81 -8.77 1.37 -2.37
N ARG A 82 -10.08 1.62 -2.32
CA ARG A 82 -10.98 1.46 -3.47
C ARG A 82 -10.74 2.50 -4.56
N ALA A 83 -10.39 3.73 -4.17
CA ALA A 83 -10.03 4.78 -5.12
C ALA A 83 -8.74 4.44 -5.88
N LYS A 84 -7.75 3.82 -5.22
CA LYS A 84 -6.51 3.34 -5.83
C LYS A 84 -6.75 2.13 -6.75
N GLY A 85 -7.56 1.15 -6.31
CA GLY A 85 -7.86 -0.04 -7.10
C GLY A 85 -6.59 -0.75 -7.60
N ASP A 86 -6.51 -1.01 -8.91
CA ASP A 86 -5.34 -1.62 -9.55
C ASP A 86 -4.41 -0.61 -10.27
N GLN A 87 -4.60 0.68 -9.98
CA GLN A 87 -3.90 1.77 -10.64
C GLN A 87 -2.42 1.85 -10.23
N SER A 88 -1.60 2.37 -11.13
CA SER A 88 -0.20 2.67 -10.85
C SER A 88 -0.01 4.10 -10.30
N PRO A 89 1.19 4.46 -9.79
CA PRO A 89 1.52 5.82 -9.37
C PRO A 89 1.28 6.91 -10.43
N ALA A 90 1.26 6.51 -11.72
CA ALA A 90 0.97 7.43 -12.83
C ALA A 90 -0.52 7.75 -12.97
N GLN A 91 -1.40 6.90 -12.45
CA GLN A 91 -2.85 7.00 -12.57
C GLN A 91 -3.51 7.45 -11.26
N TRP A 92 -2.92 7.06 -10.12
CA TRP A 92 -3.42 7.40 -8.80
C TRP A 92 -2.25 7.65 -7.85
N ARG A 93 -2.40 8.64 -6.98
CA ARG A 93 -1.44 8.96 -5.92
C ARG A 93 -2.20 9.21 -4.62
N PRO A 94 -1.58 8.96 -3.45
CA PRO A 94 -2.16 9.34 -2.17
C PRO A 94 -2.61 10.81 -2.17
N PRO A 95 -3.86 11.11 -1.77
CA PRO A 95 -4.32 12.49 -1.61
C PRO A 95 -3.45 13.30 -0.63
N LEU A 96 -2.93 12.64 0.41
CA LEU A 96 -2.01 13.25 1.35
C LEU A 96 -0.61 13.36 0.74
N ARG A 97 -0.25 14.56 0.28
CA ARG A 97 1.03 14.82 -0.40
C ARG A 97 2.26 14.56 0.49
N THR A 98 2.13 14.75 1.79
CA THR A 98 3.22 14.50 2.75
C THR A 98 3.62 13.02 2.81
N TYR A 99 2.74 12.10 2.38
CA TYR A 99 3.02 10.67 2.31
C TYR A 99 3.66 10.24 0.97
N TRP A 100 3.81 11.13 -0.01
CA TRP A 100 4.28 10.76 -1.36
C TRP A 100 5.65 10.11 -1.38
N CYS A 101 6.61 10.72 -0.68
CA CYS A 101 7.96 10.19 -0.60
C CYS A 101 7.98 8.76 -0.01
N THR A 102 7.25 8.53 1.09
CA THR A 102 7.13 7.19 1.71
C THR A 102 6.45 6.19 0.78
N TYR A 103 5.35 6.58 0.13
CA TYR A 103 4.65 5.75 -0.85
C TYR A 103 5.57 5.36 -2.01
N ALA A 104 6.31 6.31 -2.59
CA ALA A 104 7.19 6.04 -3.73
C ALA A 104 8.35 5.11 -3.37
N ARG A 105 8.93 5.28 -2.16
CA ARG A 105 9.94 4.35 -1.63
C ARG A 105 9.36 2.95 -1.42
N ALA A 106 8.19 2.83 -0.80
CA ALA A 106 7.52 1.55 -0.56
C ALA A 106 7.17 0.83 -1.88
N TRP A 107 6.59 1.53 -2.85
CA TRP A 107 6.30 0.99 -4.18
C TRP A 107 7.57 0.48 -4.87
N THR A 108 8.65 1.27 -4.80
CA THR A 108 9.95 0.91 -5.40
C THR A 108 10.57 -0.31 -4.72
N ASP A 109 10.54 -0.40 -3.38
CA ASP A 109 11.05 -1.55 -2.63
C ASP A 109 10.31 -2.84 -3.01
N VAL A 110 8.97 -2.79 -3.06
CA VAL A 110 8.15 -3.95 -3.45
C VAL A 110 8.46 -4.37 -4.90
N LYS A 111 8.47 -3.44 -5.85
CA LYS A 111 8.79 -3.74 -7.25
C LYS A 111 10.17 -4.37 -7.38
N TYR A 112 11.16 -3.83 -6.68
CA TYR A 112 12.53 -4.33 -6.66
C TYR A 112 12.62 -5.74 -6.07
N ARG A 113 12.08 -5.95 -4.86
CA ARG A 113 12.13 -7.23 -4.14
C ARG A 113 11.55 -8.38 -4.95
N TYR A 114 10.46 -8.12 -5.68
CA TYR A 114 9.77 -9.15 -6.43
C TYR A 114 10.20 -9.26 -7.90
N GLY A 115 11.08 -8.37 -8.37
CA GLY A 115 11.53 -8.33 -9.77
C GLY A 115 10.44 -7.93 -10.74
N LEU A 116 9.58 -6.98 -10.35
CA LEU A 116 8.49 -6.46 -11.17
C LEU A 116 8.96 -5.24 -11.98
N ALA A 117 8.49 -5.15 -13.23
CA ALA A 117 8.78 -4.02 -14.09
C ALA A 117 8.10 -2.73 -13.62
N VAL A 118 8.75 -1.61 -13.95
CA VAL A 118 8.24 -0.25 -13.80
C VAL A 118 8.16 0.38 -15.18
N THR A 119 6.98 0.83 -15.58
CA THR A 119 6.77 1.52 -16.86
C THR A 119 7.41 2.90 -16.86
N ALA A 120 7.59 3.49 -18.05
CA ALA A 120 8.15 4.85 -18.16
C ALA A 120 7.29 5.90 -17.43
N SER A 121 5.96 5.79 -17.52
CA SER A 121 5.04 6.71 -16.83
C SER A 121 5.05 6.52 -15.31
N GLU A 122 5.13 5.27 -14.83
CA GLU A 122 5.33 5.00 -13.40
C GLU A 122 6.65 5.59 -12.90
N LYS A 123 7.74 5.45 -13.66
CA LYS A 123 9.05 6.01 -13.29
C LYS A 123 9.02 7.52 -13.15
N VAL A 124 8.35 8.23 -14.07
CA VAL A 124 8.16 9.69 -13.98
C VAL A 124 7.38 10.05 -12.72
N ALA A 125 6.23 9.40 -12.48
CA ALA A 125 5.41 9.68 -11.32
C ALA A 125 6.13 9.38 -9.99
N LEU A 126 6.87 8.27 -9.91
CA LEU A 126 7.69 7.94 -8.75
C LEU A 126 8.79 8.97 -8.53
N GLY A 127 9.44 9.47 -9.59
CA GLY A 127 10.42 10.56 -9.50
C GLY A 127 9.83 11.81 -8.86
N GLU A 128 8.69 12.30 -9.38
CA GLU A 128 8.00 13.46 -8.82
C GLU A 128 7.62 13.30 -7.34
N MET A 129 7.26 12.07 -6.94
CA MET A 129 6.94 11.75 -5.55
C MET A 129 8.19 11.68 -4.67
N LEU A 130 9.29 11.13 -5.19
CA LEU A 130 10.59 11.07 -4.49
C LEU A 130 11.22 12.46 -4.31
N ASP A 131 10.93 13.41 -5.19
CA ASP A 131 11.39 14.80 -5.03
C ASP A 131 10.80 15.47 -3.77
N THR A 132 9.71 14.93 -3.21
CA THR A 132 9.14 15.40 -1.93
C THR A 132 9.93 14.93 -0.69
N CYS A 133 10.91 14.03 -0.86
CA CYS A 133 11.70 13.49 0.25
C CYS A 133 12.62 14.49 0.94
N SER A 134 12.90 15.62 0.29
CA SER A 134 13.83 16.65 0.77
C SER A 134 13.11 17.95 1.15
N ASP A 135 11.77 17.93 1.23
CA ASP A 135 10.98 19.11 1.59
C ASP A 135 11.15 19.42 3.10
N PRO A 136 11.75 20.57 3.49
CA PRO A 136 12.03 20.92 4.88
C PRO A 136 10.79 21.01 5.78
N GLN A 137 9.59 21.02 5.22
CA GLN A 137 8.34 21.05 5.99
C GLN A 137 7.96 19.70 6.62
N HIS A 138 8.63 18.60 6.26
CA HIS A 138 8.25 17.24 6.70
C HIS A 138 9.49 16.34 6.90
N PRO A 139 10.18 16.43 8.07
CA PRO A 139 11.26 15.50 8.45
C PRO A 139 10.78 14.07 8.70
#